data_AF-A0A162RE22-F1
#
_entry.id   AF-A0A162RE22-F1
#
_cell.length_a   1.000
_cell.length_b   1.000
_cell.length_c   1.000
_cell.angle_alpha   90.00
_cell.angle_beta   90.00
_cell.angle_gamma   90.00
#
_symmetry.space_group_name_H-M   'P 1'
#
loop_
_entity.id
_entity.type
_entity.pdbx_description
1 polymer ?
#
loop_
_entity_poly.entity_id
_entity_poly.type
_entity_poly.pdbx_seq_one_letter_code
_entity_poly.pdbx_strand_id
1 'polypeptide(L)'
;MEEEDQDEESEIEDEYESELDDEEQDDMDDSNDDSELVTLAMTNEWSAAALKKSPLAWKKLLLAFRSIVRSDEDTPKQFTYRVESSKVYIKLVRNTLKAAYPILSQHIYFLKKERYPGKTKNWPKLEKVIQLYLNNCVRFLKELSQDEVIQFVLEQLAPCTLYMGCFPKISREYLRVLLDRWSDVALSADTRSDCYKAIKHFATTAIDANRKNYMPNVLKGVYLVFANRATKINQTSLPVIQQMLEEAGDIYTVDPRASYEHASVYVRQLADHLKKARKSQTVESFKQIYTWQFVSCLDFWASVVAATCDPSVGESSPMQAIVHPLVEVCLHTIRLNPTAQFLPLRIHLVRTLTGLIDSTGYYIPLASYLFEILSSDIFKGNPAQSDLPEFDWDLHLKTPKSYLQSKGYQDAVFNVMYDCLVDFYACLGLSIAFPELAIPAVDKVNTRERESDVVDG
;
A
#
# COMPACT_ATOMS: atom_id res chain seq x y z
N MET A 1 9.34 31.98 -3.45
CA MET A 1 8.91 30.76 -4.17
C MET A 1 8.92 29.67 -3.13
N GLU A 2 7.98 29.81 -2.21
CA GLU A 2 7.78 29.02 -1.00
C GLU A 2 6.25 28.99 -0.91
N GLU A 3 5.63 27.90 -1.37
CA GLU A 3 4.24 27.47 -1.06
C GLU A 3 3.79 26.26 -1.91
N GLU A 4 4.48 25.88 -3.00
CA GLU A 4 3.97 24.83 -3.92
C GLU A 4 4.14 23.35 -3.47
N ASP A 5 4.87 23.03 -2.40
CA ASP A 5 5.18 21.62 -2.04
C ASP A 5 4.27 21.01 -0.95
N GLN A 6 3.37 21.81 -0.33
CA GLN A 6 2.37 21.28 0.62
C GLN A 6 0.99 21.08 -0.01
N ASP A 7 0.77 21.63 -1.21
CA ASP A 7 -0.52 21.53 -1.90
C ASP A 7 -0.74 20.16 -2.56
N GLU A 8 0.31 19.42 -2.95
CA GLU A 8 0.14 18.09 -3.58
C GLU A 8 -0.37 16.99 -2.62
N GLU A 9 -0.18 17.11 -1.30
CA GLU A 9 -0.69 16.14 -0.31
C GLU A 9 -2.17 16.40 0.03
N SER A 10 -2.64 17.66 0.01
CA SER A 10 -4.04 18.04 0.25
C SER A 10 -4.91 18.02 -1.01
N GLU A 11 -4.33 18.22 -2.20
CA GLU A 11 -5.07 18.14 -3.47
C GLU A 11 -5.69 16.75 -3.72
N ILE A 12 -5.16 15.68 -3.11
CA ILE A 12 -5.70 14.31 -3.26
C ILE A 12 -6.91 14.04 -2.35
N GLU A 13 -7.06 14.76 -1.24
CA GLU A 13 -8.29 14.68 -0.43
C GLU A 13 -9.36 15.64 -0.96
N ASP A 14 -8.97 16.86 -1.35
CA ASP A 14 -9.91 17.92 -1.73
C ASP A 14 -10.44 17.81 -3.18
N GLU A 15 -9.69 17.21 -4.13
CA GLU A 15 -10.15 17.05 -5.53
C GLU A 15 -11.12 15.84 -5.71
N TYR A 16 -11.27 14.99 -4.68
CA TYR A 16 -11.94 13.68 -4.80
C TYR A 16 -13.23 13.55 -3.97
N GLU A 17 -13.56 14.52 -3.12
CA GLU A 17 -14.75 14.48 -2.27
C GLU A 17 -16.05 14.95 -2.96
N SER A 18 -15.99 15.74 -4.05
CA SER A 18 -17.20 16.39 -4.58
C SER A 18 -17.67 15.98 -5.99
N GLU A 19 -16.96 15.13 -6.74
CA GLU A 19 -17.24 14.98 -8.19
C GLU A 19 -18.21 13.86 -8.60
N LEU A 20 -18.69 13.03 -7.67
CA LEU A 20 -19.66 11.97 -7.98
C LEU A 20 -21.13 12.43 -7.87
N ASP A 21 -21.39 13.57 -7.21
CA ASP A 21 -22.75 14.05 -6.96
C ASP A 21 -23.32 14.92 -8.08
N ASP A 22 -22.47 15.61 -8.86
CA ASP A 22 -22.93 16.64 -9.80
C ASP A 22 -23.32 16.14 -11.21
N GLU A 23 -23.12 14.86 -11.54
CA GLU A 23 -23.40 14.33 -12.90
C GLU A 23 -24.52 13.28 -12.99
N GLU A 24 -25.33 13.07 -11.95
CA GLU A 24 -26.43 12.10 -11.99
C GLU A 24 -27.84 12.71 -12.20
N GLN A 25 -27.99 13.68 -13.11
CA GLN A 25 -29.26 13.87 -13.82
C GLN A 25 -29.33 12.87 -14.99
N ASP A 26 -29.45 11.58 -14.66
CA ASP A 26 -29.69 10.56 -15.66
C ASP A 26 -31.21 10.37 -15.77
N ASP A 27 -31.79 10.92 -16.84
CA ASP A 27 -33.19 10.79 -17.29
C ASP A 27 -33.58 9.32 -17.56
N MET A 28 -33.62 8.51 -16.50
CA MET A 28 -34.43 7.30 -16.45
C MET A 28 -35.74 7.73 -15.80
N ASP A 29 -36.64 8.24 -16.64
CA ASP A 29 -38.00 8.71 -16.34
C ASP A 29 -38.68 7.87 -15.24
N ASP A 30 -38.59 8.31 -13.99
CA ASP A 30 -39.23 7.69 -12.83
C ASP A 30 -40.18 8.74 -12.23
N SER A 31 -41.32 8.93 -12.90
CA SER A 31 -42.44 9.73 -12.45
C SER A 31 -43.53 8.84 -11.83
N ASN A 32 -43.24 8.25 -10.66
CA ASN A 32 -44.27 7.61 -9.82
C ASN A 32 -44.00 7.85 -8.33
N ASP A 33 -45.02 8.35 -7.64
CA ASP A 33 -44.99 8.82 -6.24
C ASP A 33 -44.97 7.67 -5.20
N ASP A 34 -45.07 6.40 -5.64
CA ASP A 34 -45.05 5.20 -4.79
C ASP A 34 -43.94 4.23 -5.20
N SER A 35 -42.91 4.10 -4.37
CA SER A 35 -41.85 3.09 -4.52
C SER A 35 -42.38 1.67 -4.28
N GLU A 36 -42.17 0.73 -5.20
CA GLU A 36 -42.69 -0.65 -5.09
C GLU A 36 -41.85 -1.47 -4.07
N LEU A 37 -42.51 -2.09 -3.08
CA LEU A 37 -41.83 -2.91 -2.08
C LEU A 37 -41.38 -4.27 -2.66
N VAL A 38 -40.07 -4.54 -2.61
CA VAL A 38 -39.49 -5.76 -3.16
C VAL A 38 -39.74 -6.93 -2.22
N THR A 39 -40.57 -7.88 -2.67
CA THR A 39 -40.87 -9.11 -1.92
C THR A 39 -39.86 -10.23 -2.24
N LEU A 40 -39.74 -11.21 -1.32
CA LEU A 40 -38.92 -12.40 -1.54
C LEU A 40 -39.32 -13.17 -2.81
N ALA A 41 -40.62 -13.19 -3.15
CA ALA A 41 -41.12 -13.85 -4.35
C ALA A 41 -40.59 -13.17 -5.62
N MET A 42 -40.64 -11.83 -5.67
CA MET A 42 -40.09 -11.04 -6.78
C MET A 42 -38.58 -11.27 -6.90
N THR A 43 -37.84 -11.26 -5.79
CA THR A 43 -36.40 -11.56 -5.80
C THR A 43 -36.13 -12.95 -6.35
N ASN A 44 -36.91 -13.96 -5.96
CA ASN A 44 -36.73 -15.33 -6.46
C ASN A 44 -36.99 -15.44 -7.96
N GLU A 45 -38.07 -14.81 -8.45
CA GLU A 45 -38.42 -14.79 -9.87
C GLU A 45 -37.33 -14.09 -10.70
N TRP A 46 -36.95 -12.87 -10.31
CA TRP A 46 -35.93 -12.10 -11.02
C TRP A 46 -34.58 -12.80 -10.97
N SER A 47 -34.21 -13.39 -9.84
CA SER A 47 -32.97 -14.16 -9.71
C SER A 47 -32.96 -15.38 -10.64
N ALA A 48 -34.06 -16.14 -10.70
CA ALA A 48 -34.16 -17.29 -11.59
C ALA A 48 -34.08 -16.89 -13.07
N ALA A 49 -34.72 -15.79 -13.45
CA ALA A 49 -34.66 -15.26 -14.81
C ALA A 49 -33.28 -14.67 -15.15
N ALA A 50 -32.62 -13.99 -14.20
CA ALA A 50 -31.27 -13.44 -14.37
C ALA A 50 -30.22 -14.55 -14.49
N LEU A 51 -30.36 -15.66 -13.74
CA LEU A 51 -29.51 -16.85 -13.90
C LEU A 51 -29.71 -17.53 -15.27
N LYS A 52 -30.92 -17.44 -15.84
CA LYS A 52 -31.20 -17.79 -17.25
C LYS A 52 -30.74 -16.71 -18.24
N LYS A 53 -29.93 -15.75 -17.78
CA LYS A 53 -29.29 -14.67 -18.53
C LYS A 53 -30.27 -13.66 -19.14
N SER A 54 -31.39 -13.39 -18.48
CA SER A 54 -32.32 -12.34 -18.90
C SER A 54 -31.83 -10.94 -18.49
N PRO A 55 -31.55 -10.03 -19.45
CA PRO A 55 -31.09 -8.67 -19.15
C PRO A 55 -32.16 -7.84 -18.43
N LEU A 56 -33.45 -8.06 -18.75
CA LEU A 56 -34.56 -7.35 -18.11
C LEU A 56 -34.67 -7.70 -16.62
N ALA A 57 -34.53 -8.99 -16.29
CA ALA A 57 -34.57 -9.43 -14.90
C ALA A 57 -33.37 -8.88 -14.10
N TRP A 58 -32.18 -8.85 -14.72
CA TRP A 58 -31.01 -8.24 -14.11
C TRP A 58 -31.17 -6.72 -13.93
N LYS A 59 -31.79 -6.01 -14.87
CA LYS A 59 -32.10 -4.58 -14.72
C LYS A 59 -33.00 -4.33 -13.50
N LYS A 60 -34.04 -5.15 -13.29
CA LYS A 60 -34.91 -5.05 -12.09
C LYS A 60 -34.14 -5.27 -10.79
N LEU A 61 -33.30 -6.31 -10.75
CA LEU A 61 -32.40 -6.57 -9.63
C LEU A 61 -31.44 -5.41 -9.37
N LEU A 62 -30.92 -4.77 -10.42
CA LEU A 62 -30.00 -3.64 -10.31
C LEU A 62 -30.69 -2.38 -9.78
N LEU A 63 -31.91 -2.07 -10.23
CA LEU A 63 -32.69 -0.94 -9.71
C LEU A 63 -33.02 -1.12 -8.23
N ALA A 64 -33.36 -2.33 -7.81
CA ALA A 64 -33.57 -2.65 -6.40
C ALA A 64 -32.24 -2.66 -5.60
N PHE A 65 -31.10 -2.95 -6.22
CA PHE A 65 -29.79 -2.80 -5.58
C PHE A 65 -29.42 -1.32 -5.39
N ARG A 66 -29.79 -0.44 -6.32
CA ARG A 66 -29.59 1.01 -6.19
C ARG A 66 -30.24 1.56 -4.93
N SER A 67 -31.48 1.18 -4.63
CA SER A 67 -32.18 1.67 -3.44
C SER A 67 -31.60 1.14 -2.12
N ILE A 68 -30.89 0.02 -2.17
CA ILE A 68 -30.12 -0.48 -1.03
C ILE A 68 -28.90 0.39 -0.76
N VAL A 69 -28.11 0.69 -1.78
CA VAL A 69 -26.83 1.41 -1.63
C VAL A 69 -27.04 2.89 -1.31
N ARG A 70 -28.23 3.43 -1.59
CA ARG A 70 -28.57 4.84 -1.39
C ARG A 70 -29.62 5.09 -0.30
N SER A 71 -29.84 4.13 0.60
CA SER A 71 -30.84 4.27 1.65
C SER A 71 -30.56 5.41 2.64
N ASP A 72 -29.30 5.83 2.73
CA ASP A 72 -28.80 6.72 3.77
C ASP A 72 -28.54 8.16 3.25
N GLU A 73 -28.95 8.49 2.02
CA GLU A 73 -28.82 9.87 1.50
C GLU A 73 -29.92 10.79 2.06
N ASP A 74 -29.52 11.94 2.63
CA ASP A 74 -30.43 12.99 3.13
C ASP A 74 -31.28 13.67 2.04
N THR A 75 -31.01 13.38 0.76
CA THR A 75 -31.82 13.87 -0.36
C THR A 75 -32.95 12.86 -0.67
N PRO A 76 -34.22 13.29 -0.67
CA PRO A 76 -35.34 12.41 -1.01
C PRO A 76 -35.34 12.13 -2.52
N LYS A 77 -34.50 11.18 -2.95
CA LYS A 77 -34.55 10.64 -4.31
C LYS A 77 -35.66 9.59 -4.36
N GLN A 78 -36.63 9.78 -5.25
CA GLN A 78 -37.67 8.78 -5.52
C GLN A 78 -37.00 7.57 -6.20
N PHE A 79 -37.08 6.41 -5.56
CA PHE A 79 -36.58 5.15 -6.12
C PHE A 79 -37.74 4.30 -6.62
N THR A 80 -37.55 3.59 -7.75
CA THR A 80 -38.56 2.65 -8.28
C THR A 80 -38.92 1.54 -7.29
N TYR A 81 -37.96 1.10 -6.46
CA TYR A 81 -38.08 -0.05 -5.57
C TYR A 81 -37.61 0.26 -4.14
N ARG A 82 -38.27 -0.33 -3.14
CA ARG A 82 -37.88 -0.25 -1.73
C ARG A 82 -37.62 -1.64 -1.12
N VAL A 83 -36.53 -1.80 -0.38
CA VAL A 83 -36.13 -3.06 0.28
C VAL A 83 -36.08 -2.87 1.79
N GLU A 84 -36.92 -3.60 2.53
CA GLU A 84 -36.98 -3.48 4.01
C GLU A 84 -36.45 -4.74 4.73
N SER A 85 -36.47 -5.90 4.06
CA SER A 85 -36.10 -7.17 4.69
C SER A 85 -34.62 -7.49 4.48
N SER A 86 -33.88 -7.70 5.57
CA SER A 86 -32.47 -8.14 5.54
C SER A 86 -32.25 -9.43 4.74
N LYS A 87 -33.21 -10.37 4.75
CA LYS A 87 -33.12 -11.59 3.94
C LYS A 87 -33.25 -11.31 2.44
N VAL A 88 -34.10 -10.36 2.07
CA VAL A 88 -34.27 -9.92 0.69
C VAL A 88 -33.01 -9.18 0.23
N TYR A 89 -32.48 -8.28 1.06
CA TYR A 89 -31.24 -7.54 0.83
C TYR A 89 -30.08 -8.46 0.41
N ILE A 90 -29.72 -9.44 1.26
CA ILE A 90 -28.52 -10.26 1.01
C ILE A 90 -28.69 -11.07 -0.29
N LYS A 91 -29.87 -11.66 -0.47
CA LYS A 91 -30.17 -12.47 -1.64
C LYS A 91 -30.19 -11.65 -2.92
N LEU A 92 -30.73 -10.44 -2.86
CA LEU A 92 -30.82 -9.53 -3.98
C LEU A 92 -29.41 -9.11 -4.43
N VAL A 93 -28.60 -8.55 -3.53
CA VAL A 93 -27.22 -8.13 -3.83
C VAL A 93 -26.42 -9.30 -4.41
N ARG A 94 -26.47 -10.46 -3.76
CA ARG A 94 -25.71 -11.66 -4.18
C ARG A 94 -26.06 -12.09 -5.60
N ASN A 95 -27.34 -12.08 -5.97
CA ASN A 95 -27.79 -12.51 -7.29
C ASN A 95 -27.58 -11.43 -8.35
N THR A 96 -27.68 -10.15 -8.00
CA THR A 96 -27.35 -9.02 -8.89
C THR A 96 -25.90 -9.10 -9.35
N LEU A 97 -24.98 -9.31 -8.41
CA LEU A 97 -23.54 -9.41 -8.68
C LEU A 97 -23.20 -10.66 -9.51
N LYS A 98 -23.70 -11.84 -9.10
CA LYS A 98 -23.45 -13.12 -9.82
C LYS A 98 -23.94 -13.12 -11.26
N ALA A 99 -25.06 -12.46 -11.54
CA ALA A 99 -25.66 -12.46 -12.87
C ALA A 99 -25.00 -11.48 -13.84
N ALA A 100 -24.27 -10.47 -13.33
CA ALA A 100 -23.75 -9.37 -14.14
C ALA A 100 -22.83 -9.84 -15.28
N TYR A 101 -21.70 -10.45 -14.95
CA TYR A 101 -20.73 -10.87 -15.96
C TYR A 101 -21.28 -11.91 -16.96
N PRO A 102 -21.98 -12.99 -16.53
CA PRO A 102 -22.57 -13.96 -17.47
C PRO A 102 -23.55 -13.36 -18.48
N ILE A 103 -24.22 -12.26 -18.15
CA ILE A 103 -25.12 -11.53 -19.05
C ILE A 103 -24.31 -10.60 -19.97
N LEU A 104 -23.44 -9.76 -19.40
CA LEU A 104 -22.68 -8.76 -20.15
C LEU A 104 -21.75 -9.40 -21.18
N SER A 105 -21.07 -10.50 -20.82
CA SER A 105 -20.18 -11.25 -21.70
C SER A 105 -20.87 -11.85 -22.94
N GLN A 106 -22.19 -12.05 -22.92
CA GLN A 106 -22.96 -12.50 -24.09
C GLN A 106 -23.34 -11.39 -25.06
N HIS A 107 -23.16 -10.13 -24.68
CA HIS A 107 -23.54 -9.00 -25.51
C HIS A 107 -22.33 -8.15 -25.92
N ILE A 108 -21.22 -8.22 -25.18
CA ILE A 108 -19.99 -7.48 -25.45
C ILE A 108 -18.95 -8.43 -26.03
N TYR A 109 -18.78 -8.38 -27.35
CA TYR A 109 -17.82 -9.18 -28.10
C TYR A 109 -16.65 -8.32 -28.57
N PHE A 110 -15.43 -8.77 -28.28
CA PHE A 110 -14.20 -8.14 -28.74
C PHE A 110 -13.84 -8.63 -30.15
N LEU A 111 -13.53 -7.69 -31.04
CA LEU A 111 -12.82 -8.01 -32.29
C LEU A 111 -11.37 -8.34 -31.93
N LYS A 112 -10.68 -9.23 -32.68
CA LYS A 112 -9.39 -9.85 -32.31
C LYS A 112 -8.28 -8.92 -31.76
N LYS A 113 -8.32 -7.61 -32.05
CA LYS A 113 -7.34 -6.62 -31.56
C LYS A 113 -7.94 -5.53 -30.65
N GLU A 114 -9.26 -5.48 -30.53
CA GLU A 114 -9.93 -4.47 -29.70
C GLU A 114 -10.14 -5.02 -28.30
N ARG A 115 -9.67 -4.29 -27.29
CA ARG A 115 -9.81 -4.65 -25.87
C ARG A 115 -10.64 -3.62 -25.10
N TYR A 116 -10.96 -2.49 -25.71
CA TYR A 116 -11.77 -1.44 -25.12
C TYR A 116 -13.28 -1.72 -25.33
N PRO A 117 -14.07 -1.93 -24.25
CA PRO A 117 -15.49 -2.27 -24.37
C PRO A 117 -16.34 -1.21 -25.07
N GLY A 118 -15.99 0.08 -24.91
CA GLY A 118 -16.71 1.21 -25.47
C GLY A 118 -16.79 1.24 -27.00
N LYS A 119 -15.94 0.46 -27.69
CA LYS A 119 -15.95 0.34 -29.17
C LYS A 119 -16.78 -0.85 -29.69
N THR A 120 -17.43 -1.60 -28.79
CA THR A 120 -18.24 -2.75 -29.20
C THR A 120 -19.63 -2.33 -29.69
N LYS A 121 -20.20 -3.08 -30.65
CA LYS A 121 -21.47 -2.71 -31.31
C LYS A 121 -22.66 -2.53 -30.37
N ASN A 122 -22.68 -3.26 -29.26
CA ASN A 122 -23.79 -3.23 -28.30
C ASN A 122 -23.54 -2.27 -27.12
N TRP A 123 -22.37 -1.62 -27.06
CA TRP A 123 -22.02 -0.71 -25.96
C TRP A 123 -23.05 0.40 -25.73
N PRO A 124 -23.51 1.15 -26.75
CA PRO A 124 -24.45 2.26 -26.53
C PRO A 124 -25.79 1.84 -25.91
N LYS A 125 -26.15 0.55 -26.01
CA LYS A 125 -27.39 0.01 -25.43
C LYS A 125 -27.22 -0.43 -23.97
N LEU A 126 -25.99 -0.70 -23.55
CA LEU A 126 -25.67 -1.29 -22.25
C LEU A 126 -24.91 -0.33 -21.32
N GLU A 127 -24.28 0.70 -21.88
CA GLU A 127 -23.45 1.68 -21.19
C GLU A 127 -24.07 2.19 -19.89
N LYS A 128 -25.28 2.76 -19.95
CA LYS A 128 -25.98 3.28 -18.76
C LYS A 128 -26.22 2.22 -17.69
N VAL A 129 -26.57 0.99 -18.09
CA VAL A 129 -26.85 -0.11 -17.15
C VAL A 129 -25.55 -0.61 -16.51
N ILE A 130 -24.46 -0.66 -17.29
CA ILE A 130 -23.13 -1.03 -16.78
C ILE A 130 -22.63 0.06 -15.83
N GLN A 131 -22.76 1.33 -16.19
CA GLN A 131 -22.39 2.47 -15.35
C GLN A 131 -23.09 2.41 -13.99
N LEU A 132 -24.42 2.22 -13.99
CA LEU A 132 -25.21 2.06 -12.77
C LEU A 132 -24.75 0.86 -11.94
N TYR A 133 -24.46 -0.28 -12.57
CA TYR A 133 -23.93 -1.46 -11.89
C TYR A 133 -22.59 -1.18 -11.20
N LEU A 134 -21.64 -0.58 -11.92
CA LEU A 134 -20.31 -0.31 -11.39
C LEU A 134 -20.38 0.73 -10.26
N ASN A 135 -21.16 1.81 -10.41
CA ASN A 135 -21.38 2.80 -9.36
C ASN A 135 -21.92 2.16 -8.08
N ASN A 136 -22.96 1.34 -8.20
CA ASN A 136 -23.54 0.66 -7.05
C ASN A 136 -22.52 -0.28 -6.39
N CYS A 137 -21.71 -1.01 -7.16
CA CYS A 137 -20.69 -1.90 -6.60
C CYS A 137 -19.58 -1.14 -5.88
N VAL A 138 -19.06 -0.07 -6.47
CA VAL A 138 -17.99 0.75 -5.90
C VAL A 138 -18.42 1.38 -4.59
N ARG A 139 -19.61 1.98 -4.57
CA ARG A 139 -20.15 2.56 -3.35
C ARG A 139 -20.47 1.50 -2.30
N PHE A 140 -21.01 0.36 -2.71
CA PHE A 140 -21.26 -0.75 -1.80
C PHE A 140 -19.96 -1.22 -1.13
N LEU A 141 -18.87 -1.39 -1.88
CA LEU A 141 -17.54 -1.70 -1.34
C LEU A 141 -17.03 -0.63 -0.36
N LYS A 142 -17.36 0.64 -0.58
CA LYS A 142 -17.00 1.75 0.30
C LYS A 142 -17.68 1.68 1.67
N GLU A 143 -18.86 1.08 1.79
CA GLU A 143 -19.63 1.08 3.04
C GLU A 143 -19.53 -0.25 3.82
N LEU A 144 -19.00 -1.31 3.20
CA LEU A 144 -18.91 -2.63 3.82
C LEU A 144 -17.83 -2.73 4.92
N SER A 145 -18.17 -3.44 5.99
CA SER A 145 -17.24 -3.78 7.09
C SER A 145 -17.01 -5.29 7.27
N GLN A 146 -17.83 -6.14 6.64
CA GLN A 146 -17.74 -7.58 6.77
C GLN A 146 -16.81 -8.18 5.72
N ASP A 147 -15.71 -8.79 6.17
CA ASP A 147 -14.68 -9.43 5.34
C ASP A 147 -15.27 -10.36 4.26
N GLU A 148 -16.12 -11.31 4.65
CA GLU A 148 -16.73 -12.28 3.74
C GLU A 148 -17.54 -11.63 2.60
N VAL A 149 -18.19 -10.50 2.91
CA VAL A 149 -19.01 -9.77 1.93
C VAL A 149 -18.12 -8.98 0.98
N ILE A 150 -17.06 -8.34 1.50
CA ILE A 150 -16.06 -7.64 0.68
C ILE A 150 -15.41 -8.61 -0.30
N GLN A 151 -14.89 -9.73 0.19
CA GLN A 151 -14.26 -10.78 -0.62
C GLN A 151 -15.22 -11.29 -1.71
N PHE A 152 -16.48 -11.55 -1.35
CA PHE A 152 -17.49 -11.97 -2.31
C PHE A 152 -17.75 -10.90 -3.40
N VAL A 153 -17.86 -9.61 -3.03
CA VAL A 153 -18.08 -8.54 -4.00
C VAL A 153 -16.89 -8.41 -4.95
N LEU A 154 -15.65 -8.45 -4.43
CA LEU A 154 -14.43 -8.39 -5.23
C LEU A 154 -14.34 -9.56 -6.22
N GLU A 155 -14.66 -10.78 -5.77
CA GLU A 155 -14.69 -11.97 -6.62
C GLU A 155 -15.67 -11.80 -7.81
N GLN A 156 -16.88 -11.31 -7.54
CA GLN A 156 -17.89 -11.11 -8.60
C GLN A 156 -17.58 -9.91 -9.50
N LEU A 157 -16.87 -8.90 -8.99
CA LEU A 157 -16.51 -7.69 -9.74
C LEU A 157 -15.28 -7.88 -10.62
N ALA A 158 -14.36 -8.78 -10.26
CA ALA A 158 -13.13 -9.07 -11.01
C ALA A 158 -13.35 -9.25 -12.53
N PRO A 159 -14.26 -10.13 -13.01
CA PRO A 159 -14.45 -10.27 -14.46
C PRO A 159 -15.12 -9.06 -15.12
N CYS A 160 -15.76 -8.18 -14.34
CA CYS A 160 -16.36 -6.92 -14.79
C CYS A 160 -15.37 -5.74 -14.75
N THR A 161 -14.18 -5.90 -14.19
CA THR A 161 -13.17 -4.83 -14.05
C THR A 161 -12.80 -4.19 -15.39
N LEU A 162 -12.84 -4.95 -16.48
CA LEU A 162 -12.58 -4.45 -17.84
C LEU A 162 -13.52 -3.31 -18.27
N TYR A 163 -14.73 -3.24 -17.71
CA TYR A 163 -15.70 -2.19 -18.02
C TYR A 163 -15.38 -0.86 -17.34
N MET A 164 -14.59 -0.88 -16.26
CA MET A 164 -14.22 0.33 -15.52
C MET A 164 -13.52 1.35 -16.42
N GLY A 165 -12.66 0.90 -17.34
CA GLY A 165 -11.88 1.78 -18.22
C GLY A 165 -12.73 2.63 -19.19
N CYS A 166 -14.02 2.32 -19.35
CA CYS A 166 -14.95 3.16 -20.10
C CYS A 166 -15.45 4.37 -19.29
N PHE A 167 -15.25 4.38 -17.98
CA PHE A 167 -15.76 5.39 -17.05
C PHE A 167 -14.61 5.92 -16.17
N PRO A 168 -13.89 6.98 -16.60
CA PRO A 168 -12.74 7.50 -15.86
C PRO A 168 -13.05 7.91 -14.42
N LYS A 169 -14.21 8.53 -14.17
CA LYS A 169 -14.65 8.91 -12.81
C LYS A 169 -14.83 7.69 -11.91
N ILE A 170 -15.55 6.68 -12.37
CA ILE A 170 -15.77 5.42 -11.64
C ILE A 170 -14.44 4.69 -11.42
N SER A 171 -13.56 4.69 -12.42
CA SER A 171 -12.22 4.10 -12.31
C SER A 171 -11.37 4.74 -11.22
N ARG A 172 -11.37 6.08 -11.12
CA ARG A 172 -10.67 6.81 -10.05
C ARG A 172 -11.25 6.44 -8.68
N GLU A 173 -12.58 6.46 -8.55
CA GLU A 173 -13.23 6.11 -7.28
C GLU A 173 -12.99 4.65 -6.89
N TYR A 174 -13.08 3.73 -7.84
CA TYR A 174 -12.84 2.31 -7.58
C TYR A 174 -11.41 2.08 -7.07
N LEU A 175 -10.42 2.69 -7.71
CA LEU A 175 -9.04 2.62 -7.24
C LEU A 175 -8.90 3.20 -5.83
N ARG A 176 -9.50 4.35 -5.54
CA ARG A 176 -9.51 4.95 -4.19
C ARG A 176 -10.08 3.99 -3.15
N VAL A 177 -11.29 3.49 -3.37
CA VAL A 177 -11.96 2.54 -2.46
C VAL A 177 -11.12 1.29 -2.25
N LEU A 178 -10.51 0.75 -3.30
CA LEU A 178 -9.64 -0.42 -3.17
C LEU A 178 -8.38 -0.12 -2.34
N LEU A 179 -7.74 1.03 -2.54
CA LEU A 179 -6.54 1.42 -1.78
C LEU A 179 -6.85 1.71 -0.31
N ASP A 180 -8.00 2.33 -0.03
CA ASP A 180 -8.45 2.57 1.34
C ASP A 180 -8.68 1.25 2.08
N ARG A 181 -9.35 0.29 1.44
CA ARG A 181 -9.59 -1.05 2.00
C ARG A 181 -8.31 -1.87 2.11
N TRP A 182 -7.44 -1.79 1.11
CA TRP A 182 -6.13 -2.43 1.13
C TRP A 182 -5.27 -1.97 2.32
N SER A 183 -5.42 -0.72 2.77
CA SER A 183 -4.68 -0.18 3.92
C SER A 183 -5.45 -0.18 5.24
N ASP A 184 -6.62 -0.80 5.30
CA ASP A 184 -7.50 -0.80 6.46
C ASP A 184 -7.03 -1.81 7.52
N VAL A 185 -6.69 -1.29 8.70
CA VAL A 185 -6.23 -2.09 9.84
C VAL A 185 -7.36 -2.93 10.45
N ALA A 186 -8.63 -2.55 10.24
CA ALA A 186 -9.77 -3.28 10.75
C ALA A 186 -10.08 -4.55 9.95
N LEU A 187 -9.62 -4.65 8.70
CA LEU A 187 -9.85 -5.82 7.85
C LEU A 187 -8.84 -6.94 8.17
N SER A 188 -9.19 -8.17 7.83
CA SER A 188 -8.23 -9.28 7.87
C SER A 188 -7.16 -9.17 6.78
N ALA A 189 -6.03 -9.85 6.97
CA ALA A 189 -4.95 -9.92 5.99
C ALA A 189 -5.43 -10.51 4.65
N ASP A 190 -6.30 -11.52 4.70
CA ASP A 190 -6.87 -12.16 3.51
C ASP A 190 -7.73 -11.18 2.71
N THR A 191 -8.60 -10.41 3.36
CA THR A 191 -9.43 -9.39 2.67
C THR A 191 -8.57 -8.30 2.05
N ARG A 192 -7.55 -7.80 2.77
CA ARG A 192 -6.60 -6.83 2.19
C ARG A 192 -5.87 -7.40 0.98
N SER A 193 -5.49 -8.68 1.03
CA SER A 193 -4.83 -9.35 -0.10
C SER A 193 -5.77 -9.48 -1.31
N ASP A 194 -7.06 -9.71 -1.10
CA ASP A 194 -8.05 -9.69 -2.18
C ASP A 194 -8.28 -8.28 -2.75
N CYS A 195 -8.24 -7.24 -1.91
CA CYS A 195 -8.21 -5.84 -2.39
C CYS A 195 -6.97 -5.59 -3.25
N TYR A 196 -5.80 -6.03 -2.81
CA TYR A 196 -4.56 -5.93 -3.59
C TYR A 196 -4.66 -6.65 -4.94
N LYS A 197 -5.16 -7.90 -4.97
CA LYS A 197 -5.40 -8.64 -6.22
C LYS A 197 -6.34 -7.87 -7.15
N ALA A 198 -7.38 -7.24 -6.61
CA ALA A 198 -8.29 -6.39 -7.38
C ALA A 198 -7.60 -5.14 -7.94
N ILE A 199 -6.71 -4.49 -7.18
CA ILE A 199 -5.89 -3.35 -7.64
C ILE A 199 -4.99 -3.79 -8.81
N LYS A 200 -4.25 -4.89 -8.65
CA LYS A 200 -3.36 -5.44 -9.69
C LYS A 200 -4.14 -5.86 -10.95
N HIS A 201 -5.30 -6.47 -10.76
CA HIS A 201 -6.19 -6.84 -11.87
C HIS A 201 -6.73 -5.61 -12.61
N PHE A 202 -7.15 -4.58 -11.87
CA PHE A 202 -7.61 -3.30 -12.42
C PHE A 202 -6.51 -2.60 -13.23
N ALA A 203 -5.30 -2.50 -12.68
CA ALA A 203 -4.15 -1.86 -13.33
C ALA A 203 -3.84 -2.43 -14.72
N THR A 204 -4.07 -3.72 -14.93
CA THR A 204 -3.69 -4.45 -16.15
C THR A 204 -4.86 -4.69 -17.12
N THR A 205 -6.09 -4.77 -16.60
CA THR A 205 -7.26 -5.19 -17.37
C THR A 205 -8.12 -4.01 -17.83
N ALA A 206 -8.25 -2.97 -16.99
CA ALA A 206 -8.99 -1.77 -17.37
C ALA A 206 -8.13 -0.94 -18.34
N ILE A 207 -8.72 -0.59 -19.47
CA ILE A 207 -8.07 0.18 -20.53
C ILE A 207 -8.98 1.34 -20.91
N ASP A 208 -8.43 2.53 -21.06
CA ASP A 208 -9.17 3.72 -21.47
C ASP A 208 -9.42 3.79 -22.99
N ALA A 209 -10.14 4.82 -23.45
CA ALA A 209 -10.43 5.04 -24.86
C ALA A 209 -9.15 5.18 -25.75
N ASN A 210 -8.03 5.59 -25.14
CA ASN A 210 -6.72 5.80 -25.74
C ASN A 210 -5.81 4.57 -25.69
N ARG A 211 -6.32 3.43 -25.19
CA ARG A 211 -5.57 2.18 -25.01
C ARG A 211 -4.47 2.25 -23.95
N LYS A 212 -4.58 3.17 -23.00
CA LYS A 212 -3.72 3.24 -21.82
C LYS A 212 -4.36 2.45 -20.68
N ASN A 213 -3.52 1.75 -19.93
CA ASN A 213 -3.92 1.05 -18.71
C ASN A 213 -3.82 2.00 -17.51
N TYR A 214 -4.27 1.55 -16.34
CA TYR A 214 -4.26 2.34 -15.10
C TYR A 214 -3.01 2.14 -14.26
N MET A 215 -1.97 1.48 -14.79
CA MET A 215 -0.75 1.16 -14.03
C MET A 215 -0.08 2.41 -13.42
N PRO A 216 0.10 3.55 -14.13
CA PRO A 216 0.71 4.74 -13.51
C PRO A 216 -0.10 5.28 -12.32
N ASN A 217 -1.43 5.25 -12.41
CA ASN A 217 -2.32 5.67 -11.31
C ASN A 217 -2.22 4.72 -10.12
N VAL A 218 -2.13 3.41 -10.38
CA VAL A 218 -1.98 2.39 -9.35
C VAL A 218 -0.65 2.53 -8.63
N LEU A 219 0.46 2.69 -9.34
CA LEU A 219 1.78 2.88 -8.72
C LEU A 219 1.81 4.13 -7.82
N LYS A 220 1.24 5.25 -8.30
CA LYS A 220 1.08 6.47 -7.51
C LYS A 220 0.23 6.24 -6.27
N GLY A 221 -0.95 5.65 -6.42
CA GLY A 221 -1.87 5.38 -5.32
C GLY A 221 -1.28 4.45 -4.25
N VAL A 222 -0.63 3.37 -4.67
CA VAL A 222 0.02 2.40 -3.76
C VAL A 222 1.07 3.09 -2.89
N TYR A 223 1.98 3.87 -3.49
CA TYR A 223 3.03 4.56 -2.74
C TYR A 223 2.47 5.63 -1.80
N LEU A 224 1.54 6.48 -2.26
CA LEU A 224 1.02 7.58 -1.45
C LEU A 224 0.16 7.06 -0.28
N VAL A 225 -0.70 6.07 -0.52
CA VAL A 225 -1.49 5.47 0.56
C VAL A 225 -0.59 4.76 1.57
N PHE A 226 0.46 4.07 1.11
CA PHE A 226 1.48 3.53 2.00
C PHE A 226 2.12 4.62 2.87
N ALA A 227 2.63 5.69 2.25
CA ALA A 227 3.30 6.78 2.96
C ALA A 227 2.38 7.41 4.03
N ASN A 228 1.12 7.67 3.69
CA ASN A 228 0.14 8.26 4.59
C ASN A 228 -0.20 7.33 5.78
N ARG A 229 -0.17 6.01 5.56
CA ARG A 229 -0.45 5.00 6.60
C ARG A 229 0.76 4.74 7.49
N ALA A 230 1.97 4.86 6.95
CA ALA A 230 3.22 4.65 7.66
C ALA A 230 3.62 5.82 8.59
N THR A 231 2.68 6.65 9.06
CA THR A 231 2.98 7.79 9.95
C THR A 231 3.13 7.37 11.42
N LYS A 232 2.49 6.27 11.84
CA LYS A 232 2.55 5.72 13.20
C LYS A 232 2.57 4.19 13.18
N ILE A 233 3.69 3.61 13.62
CA ILE A 233 3.84 2.17 13.76
C ILE A 233 3.60 1.75 15.21
N ASN A 234 2.75 0.74 15.38
CA ASN A 234 2.44 0.09 16.65
C ASN A 234 2.12 -1.41 16.39
N GLN A 235 1.80 -2.16 17.44
CA GLN A 235 1.53 -3.61 17.35
C GLN A 235 0.39 -3.97 16.39
N THR A 236 -0.60 -3.10 16.18
CA THR A 236 -1.72 -3.38 15.28
C THR A 236 -1.46 -2.92 13.85
N SER A 237 -0.73 -1.82 13.65
CA SER A 237 -0.41 -1.33 12.31
C SER A 237 0.79 -2.02 11.67
N LEU A 238 1.74 -2.53 12.45
CA LEU A 238 2.98 -3.15 11.92
C LEU A 238 2.70 -4.29 10.92
N PRO A 239 1.84 -5.29 11.20
CA PRO A 239 1.57 -6.37 10.25
C PRO A 239 0.92 -5.87 8.95
N VAL A 240 0.13 -4.80 9.03
CA VAL A 240 -0.51 -4.18 7.86
C VAL A 240 0.52 -3.51 6.98
N ILE A 241 1.42 -2.72 7.58
CA ILE A 241 2.52 -2.05 6.86
C ILE A 241 3.46 -3.08 6.20
N GLN A 242 3.77 -4.19 6.89
CA GLN A 242 4.58 -5.28 6.32
C GLN A 242 3.91 -5.93 5.12
N GLN A 243 2.62 -6.28 5.22
CA GLN A 243 1.84 -6.80 4.10
C GLN A 243 1.84 -5.81 2.91
N MET A 244 1.64 -4.51 3.19
CA MET A 244 1.65 -3.48 2.15
C MET A 244 3.01 -3.36 1.46
N LEU A 245 4.13 -3.51 2.18
CA LEU A 245 5.49 -3.50 1.62
C LEU A 245 5.71 -4.67 0.64
N GLU A 246 5.32 -5.87 1.03
CA GLU A 246 5.46 -7.07 0.20
C GLU A 246 4.62 -6.96 -1.09
N GLU A 247 3.36 -6.56 -0.95
CA GLU A 247 2.43 -6.38 -2.08
C GLU A 247 2.84 -5.21 -2.97
N ALA A 248 3.41 -4.14 -2.41
CA ALA A 248 4.03 -3.08 -3.18
C ALA A 248 5.23 -3.57 -3.99
N GLY A 249 6.10 -4.41 -3.41
CA GLY A 249 7.18 -5.05 -4.16
C GLY A 249 6.65 -5.78 -5.41
N ASP A 250 5.61 -6.60 -5.25
CA ASP A 250 4.98 -7.36 -6.34
C ASP A 250 4.40 -6.47 -7.45
N ILE A 251 3.68 -5.38 -7.14
CA ILE A 251 3.06 -4.54 -8.19
C ILE A 251 4.11 -3.82 -9.05
N TYR A 252 5.23 -3.40 -8.46
CA TYR A 252 6.30 -2.71 -9.19
C TYR A 252 7.07 -3.64 -10.14
N THR A 253 6.93 -4.96 -10.02
CA THR A 253 7.50 -5.91 -10.99
C THR A 253 6.72 -5.98 -12.31
N VAL A 254 5.47 -5.52 -12.33
CA VAL A 254 4.55 -5.73 -13.46
C VAL A 254 4.90 -4.89 -14.69
N ASP A 255 5.30 -3.64 -14.49
CA ASP A 255 5.76 -2.73 -15.56
C ASP A 255 7.08 -2.05 -15.15
N PRO A 256 8.24 -2.66 -15.49
CA PRO A 256 9.54 -2.14 -15.08
C PRO A 256 9.84 -0.71 -15.51
N ARG A 257 9.26 -0.27 -16.63
CA ARG A 257 9.48 1.09 -17.15
C ARG A 257 8.68 2.10 -16.35
N ALA A 258 7.37 1.87 -16.18
CA ALA A 258 6.53 2.77 -15.38
C ALA A 258 7.01 2.82 -13.92
N SER A 259 7.40 1.68 -13.36
CA SER A 259 8.03 1.58 -12.05
C SER A 259 9.27 2.47 -11.94
N TYR A 260 10.11 2.52 -12.97
CA TYR A 260 11.30 3.37 -12.98
C TYR A 260 11.06 4.84 -13.07
N GLU A 261 10.20 5.24 -14.00
CA GLU A 261 9.81 6.64 -14.12
C GLU A 261 9.23 7.12 -12.77
N HIS A 262 8.41 6.31 -12.11
CA HIS A 262 7.82 6.60 -10.80
C HIS A 262 8.86 6.66 -9.66
N ALA A 263 9.66 5.60 -9.47
CA ALA A 263 10.67 5.54 -8.41
C ALA A 263 11.69 6.68 -8.50
N SER A 264 12.11 7.04 -9.73
CA SER A 264 13.08 8.11 -9.96
C SER A 264 12.62 9.48 -9.45
N VAL A 265 11.30 9.73 -9.42
CA VAL A 265 10.71 10.98 -8.93
C VAL A 265 10.69 10.98 -7.40
N TYR A 266 10.09 9.95 -6.80
CA TYR A 266 9.87 9.93 -5.35
C TYR A 266 11.15 9.71 -4.53
N VAL A 267 12.12 8.92 -5.02
CA VAL A 267 13.44 8.81 -4.37
C VAL A 267 14.20 10.13 -4.45
N ARG A 268 14.06 10.90 -5.54
CA ARG A 268 14.65 12.24 -5.66
C ARG A 268 14.00 13.21 -4.68
N GLN A 269 12.67 13.19 -4.52
CA GLN A 269 11.98 14.02 -3.53
C GLN A 269 12.46 13.73 -2.10
N LEU A 270 12.60 12.45 -1.72
CA LEU A 270 13.17 12.07 -0.42
C LEU A 270 14.59 12.62 -0.23
N ALA A 271 15.42 12.55 -1.28
CA ALA A 271 16.77 13.11 -1.27
C ALA A 271 16.77 14.64 -1.09
N ASP A 272 15.86 15.35 -1.77
CA ASP A 272 15.74 16.81 -1.69
C ASP A 272 15.24 17.26 -0.32
N HIS A 273 14.28 16.55 0.29
CA HIS A 273 13.86 16.77 1.67
C HIS A 273 15.03 16.64 2.65
N LEU A 274 15.80 15.55 2.53
CA LEU A 274 16.98 15.32 3.37
C LEU A 274 18.04 16.42 3.18
N LYS A 275 18.28 16.83 1.93
CA LYS A 275 19.24 17.90 1.60
C LYS A 275 18.81 19.24 2.19
N LYS A 276 17.51 19.56 2.14
CA LYS A 276 16.94 20.78 2.76
C LYS A 276 17.13 20.76 4.27
N ALA A 277 16.85 19.63 4.93
CA ALA A 277 17.05 19.48 6.37
C ALA A 277 18.52 19.60 6.78
N ARG A 278 19.43 18.98 6.01
CA ARG A 278 20.87 19.08 6.23
C ARG A 278 21.39 20.51 6.06
N LYS A 279 20.82 21.29 5.13
CA LYS A 279 21.22 22.68 4.87
C LYS A 279 20.74 23.62 5.98
N SER A 280 19.52 23.45 6.49
CA SER A 280 18.98 24.33 7.53
C SER A 280 19.57 24.05 8.91
N GLN A 281 19.89 22.78 9.21
CA GLN A 281 20.38 22.31 10.53
C GLN A 281 19.50 22.76 11.72
N THR A 282 18.19 22.87 11.51
CA THR A 282 17.23 23.22 12.56
C THR A 282 16.62 21.97 13.19
N VAL A 283 16.15 22.08 14.43
CA VAL A 283 15.47 20.96 15.10
C VAL A 283 14.18 20.60 14.36
N GLU A 284 13.49 21.60 13.83
CA GLU A 284 12.26 21.47 13.05
C GLU A 284 12.50 20.69 11.76
N SER A 285 13.59 20.95 11.05
CA SER A 285 13.89 20.23 9.81
C SER A 285 14.32 18.78 10.07
N PHE A 286 15.06 18.51 11.15
CA PHE A 286 15.36 17.13 11.54
C PHE A 286 14.12 16.35 11.93
N LYS A 287 13.12 16.99 12.57
CA LYS A 287 11.85 16.35 12.89
C LYS A 287 11.03 15.95 11.66
N GLN A 288 11.23 16.60 10.50
CA GLN A 288 10.58 16.20 9.25
C GLN A 288 11.17 14.92 8.67
N ILE A 289 12.47 14.69 8.88
CA ILE A 289 13.16 13.47 8.41
C ILE A 289 13.02 12.32 9.42
N TYR A 290 13.06 12.62 10.71
CA TYR A 290 13.06 11.60 11.77
C TYR A 290 11.63 11.20 12.16
N THR A 291 10.89 10.72 11.16
CA THR A 291 9.50 10.26 11.26
C THR A 291 9.38 8.83 10.76
N TRP A 292 8.33 8.13 11.19
CA TRP A 292 8.00 6.81 10.65
C TRP A 292 7.75 6.86 9.15
N GLN A 293 7.01 7.86 8.68
CA GLN A 293 6.71 8.04 7.27
C GLN A 293 7.98 8.09 6.42
N PHE A 294 8.96 8.93 6.78
CA PHE A 294 10.19 9.05 6.00
C PHE A 294 11.01 7.74 6.01
N VAL A 295 11.19 7.12 7.17
CA VAL A 295 11.96 5.86 7.31
C VAL A 295 11.27 4.71 6.56
N SER A 296 9.95 4.58 6.70
CA SER A 296 9.16 3.57 6.00
C SER A 296 9.12 3.80 4.49
N CYS A 297 9.16 5.04 3.99
CA CYS A 297 9.30 5.31 2.56
C CYS A 297 10.66 4.83 2.02
N LEU A 298 11.74 4.96 2.81
CA LEU A 298 13.05 4.40 2.41
C LEU A 298 13.00 2.87 2.36
N ASP A 299 12.35 2.25 3.34
CA ASP A 299 12.16 0.80 3.40
C ASP A 299 11.27 0.27 2.26
N PHE A 300 10.23 1.03 1.90
CA PHE A 300 9.40 0.79 0.73
C PHE A 300 10.23 0.76 -0.55
N TRP A 301 11.02 1.81 -0.80
CA TRP A 301 11.82 1.86 -2.02
C TRP A 301 12.93 0.79 -2.02
N ALA A 302 13.49 0.45 -0.86
CA ALA A 302 14.45 -0.64 -0.76
C ALA A 302 13.81 -2.00 -1.09
N SER A 303 12.59 -2.25 -0.58
CA SER A 303 11.82 -3.46 -0.85
C SER A 303 11.43 -3.56 -2.34
N VAL A 304 11.00 -2.46 -2.95
CA VAL A 304 10.70 -2.39 -4.38
C VAL A 304 11.94 -2.66 -5.22
N VAL A 305 13.08 -2.04 -4.87
CA VAL A 305 14.34 -2.28 -5.59
C VAL A 305 14.79 -3.73 -5.40
N ALA A 306 14.71 -4.29 -4.19
CA ALA A 306 15.01 -5.68 -3.92
C ALA A 306 14.18 -6.64 -4.78
N ALA A 307 12.87 -6.43 -4.89
CA ALA A 307 11.97 -7.26 -5.68
C ALA A 307 12.18 -7.14 -7.20
N THR A 308 12.74 -6.02 -7.67
CA THR A 308 12.87 -5.72 -9.12
C THR A 308 14.28 -5.87 -9.65
N CYS A 309 15.29 -5.97 -8.78
CA CYS A 309 16.70 -6.01 -9.13
C CYS A 309 17.37 -7.37 -8.82
N ASP A 310 16.61 -8.46 -8.71
CA ASP A 310 17.14 -9.79 -8.45
C ASP A 310 18.19 -10.21 -9.52
N PRO A 311 19.47 -10.40 -9.15
CA PRO A 311 20.54 -10.81 -10.04
C PRO A 311 20.29 -12.16 -10.75
N SER A 312 19.45 -13.03 -10.16
CA SER A 312 19.14 -14.36 -10.70
C SER A 312 18.34 -14.32 -12.00
N VAL A 313 17.61 -13.22 -12.24
CA VAL A 313 16.72 -13.04 -13.40
C VAL A 313 17.53 -12.76 -14.69
N GLY A 314 18.81 -12.38 -14.57
CA GLY A 314 19.74 -12.24 -15.69
C GLY A 314 19.50 -11.04 -16.62
N GLU A 315 18.35 -10.37 -16.52
CA GLU A 315 18.05 -9.12 -17.20
C GLU A 315 18.31 -7.93 -16.29
N SER A 316 19.05 -6.93 -16.79
CA SER A 316 19.31 -5.70 -16.03
C SER A 316 18.03 -4.86 -15.96
N SER A 317 17.35 -4.92 -14.81
CA SER A 317 16.21 -4.06 -14.52
C SER A 317 16.57 -2.57 -14.58
N PRO A 318 15.71 -1.70 -15.14
CA PRO A 318 15.89 -0.24 -15.06
C PRO A 318 16.01 0.26 -13.60
N MET A 319 15.49 -0.48 -12.62
CA MET A 319 15.60 -0.19 -11.19
C MET A 319 17.02 -0.17 -10.65
N GLN A 320 17.98 -0.78 -11.34
CA GLN A 320 19.39 -0.72 -10.94
C GLN A 320 19.91 0.72 -10.84
N ALA A 321 19.40 1.65 -11.65
CA ALA A 321 19.77 3.06 -11.59
C ALA A 321 19.29 3.78 -10.31
N ILE A 322 18.33 3.19 -9.57
CA ILE A 322 17.79 3.75 -8.31
C ILE A 322 18.58 3.26 -7.08
N VAL A 323 19.29 2.13 -7.18
CA VAL A 323 20.04 1.52 -6.07
C VAL A 323 20.97 2.54 -5.41
N HIS A 324 21.89 3.15 -6.17
CA HIS A 324 22.87 4.08 -5.61
C HIS A 324 22.21 5.34 -5.00
N PRO A 325 21.30 6.06 -5.69
CA PRO A 325 20.57 7.17 -5.08
C PRO A 325 19.88 6.81 -3.76
N LEU A 326 19.20 5.66 -3.69
CA LEU A 326 18.50 5.22 -2.49
C LEU A 326 19.49 4.93 -1.34
N VAL A 327 20.56 4.19 -1.62
CA VAL A 327 21.62 3.90 -0.65
C VAL A 327 22.21 5.19 -0.09
N GLU A 328 22.48 6.19 -0.94
CA GLU A 328 22.97 7.48 -0.48
C GLU A 328 21.98 8.17 0.46
N VAL A 329 20.68 8.19 0.15
CA VAL A 329 19.68 8.82 1.03
C VAL A 329 19.65 8.13 2.40
N CYS A 330 19.65 6.79 2.43
CA CYS A 330 19.68 6.03 3.68
C CYS A 330 20.94 6.32 4.51
N LEU A 331 22.14 6.25 3.90
CA LEU A 331 23.41 6.50 4.58
C LEU A 331 23.51 7.94 5.10
N HIS A 332 23.05 8.93 4.33
CA HIS A 332 23.02 10.32 4.78
C HIS A 332 22.00 10.53 5.92
N THR A 333 20.90 9.79 5.93
CA THR A 333 19.89 9.85 6.99
C THR A 333 20.45 9.28 8.31
N ILE A 334 21.18 8.16 8.24
CA ILE A 334 21.89 7.56 9.39
C ILE A 334 22.83 8.59 10.04
N ARG A 335 23.49 9.43 9.23
CA ARG A 335 24.48 10.41 9.69
C ARG A 335 23.92 11.80 10.00
N LEU A 336 22.63 12.04 9.78
CA LEU A 336 22.05 13.38 9.85
C LEU A 336 22.16 13.98 11.26
N ASN A 337 21.84 13.19 12.29
CA ASN A 337 21.96 13.56 13.69
C ASN A 337 22.28 12.31 14.55
N PRO A 338 23.56 12.00 14.79
CA PRO A 338 24.02 10.78 15.45
C PRO A 338 23.87 10.83 16.99
N THR A 339 22.69 11.20 17.49
CA THR A 339 22.38 11.17 18.92
C THR A 339 22.02 9.74 19.35
N ALA A 340 22.46 9.32 20.55
CA ALA A 340 22.16 8.00 21.12
C ALA A 340 20.65 7.65 21.15
N GLN A 341 19.78 8.65 21.32
CA GLN A 341 18.32 8.49 21.29
C GLN A 341 17.76 8.03 19.94
N PHE A 342 18.44 8.31 18.82
CA PHE A 342 17.99 7.89 17.48
C PHE A 342 18.75 6.67 16.99
N LEU A 343 19.34 5.89 17.90
CA LEU A 343 19.92 4.60 17.56
C LEU A 343 18.90 3.64 16.91
N PRO A 344 17.65 3.50 17.40
CA PRO A 344 16.67 2.61 16.76
C PRO A 344 16.42 2.95 15.29
N LEU A 345 16.26 4.24 14.95
CA LEU A 345 16.15 4.69 13.56
C LEU A 345 17.35 4.26 12.70
N ARG A 346 18.57 4.33 13.23
CA ARG A 346 19.77 3.89 12.51
C ARG A 346 19.78 2.38 12.30
N ILE A 347 19.33 1.61 13.29
CA ILE A 347 19.20 0.14 13.19
C ILE A 347 18.19 -0.23 12.10
N HIS A 348 17.02 0.44 12.04
CA HIS A 348 16.05 0.26 10.96
C HIS A 348 16.68 0.42 9.58
N LEU A 349 17.38 1.55 9.36
CA LEU A 349 18.03 1.81 8.08
C LEU A 349 19.18 0.82 7.76
N VAL A 350 19.91 0.35 8.78
CA VAL A 350 20.93 -0.70 8.58
C VAL A 350 20.28 -2.03 8.16
N ARG A 351 19.17 -2.43 8.78
CA ARG A 351 18.41 -3.62 8.40
C ARG A 351 17.89 -3.52 6.97
N THR A 352 17.26 -2.39 6.61
CA THR A 352 16.82 -2.08 5.25
C THR A 352 17.95 -2.21 4.23
N LEU A 353 19.12 -1.60 4.50
CA LEU A 353 20.28 -1.69 3.61
C LEU A 353 20.89 -3.09 3.55
N THR A 354 20.83 -3.86 4.64
CA THR A 354 21.30 -5.25 4.68
C THR A 354 20.43 -6.14 3.79
N GLY A 355 19.11 -6.04 3.89
CA GLY A 355 18.19 -6.74 2.99
C GLY A 355 18.40 -6.36 1.51
N LEU A 356 18.73 -5.09 1.24
CA LEU A 356 19.07 -4.64 -0.10
C LEU A 356 20.38 -5.27 -0.63
N ILE A 357 21.41 -5.39 0.21
CA ILE A 357 22.66 -6.10 -0.15
C ILE A 357 22.34 -7.55 -0.50
N ASP A 358 21.57 -8.23 0.34
CA ASP A 358 21.23 -9.64 0.16
C ASP A 358 20.49 -9.87 -1.17
N SER A 359 19.49 -9.02 -1.45
CA SER A 359 18.63 -9.19 -2.63
C SER A 359 19.29 -8.78 -3.94
N THR A 360 20.18 -7.77 -3.92
CA THR A 360 20.74 -7.19 -5.15
C THR A 360 22.20 -7.53 -5.40
N GLY A 361 22.90 -8.04 -4.38
CA GLY A 361 24.35 -8.22 -4.40
C GLY A 361 25.15 -6.91 -4.41
N TYR A 362 24.49 -5.75 -4.28
CA TYR A 362 25.15 -4.45 -4.26
C TYR A 362 25.87 -4.24 -2.93
N TYR A 363 27.20 -4.12 -2.95
CA TYR A 363 27.98 -3.97 -1.73
C TYR A 363 27.82 -2.57 -1.11
N ILE A 364 27.42 -2.53 0.17
CA ILE A 364 27.33 -1.31 0.98
C ILE A 364 28.17 -1.50 2.24
N PRO A 365 29.16 -0.64 2.56
CA PRO A 365 30.05 -0.84 3.70
C PRO A 365 29.38 -0.46 5.03
N LEU A 366 28.50 -1.32 5.57
CA LEU A 366 27.71 -1.05 6.77
C LEU A 366 28.48 -1.24 8.09
N ALA A 367 29.54 -2.07 8.10
CA ALA A 367 30.30 -2.40 9.30
C ALA A 367 30.85 -1.16 10.04
N SER A 368 31.25 -0.10 9.33
CA SER A 368 31.76 1.12 9.95
C SER A 368 30.73 1.84 10.83
N TYR A 369 29.46 1.84 10.42
CA TYR A 369 28.34 2.42 11.16
C TYR A 369 28.01 1.60 12.40
N LEU A 370 28.09 0.26 12.29
CA LEU A 370 27.86 -0.65 13.41
C LEU A 370 28.98 -0.55 14.46
N PHE A 371 30.24 -0.45 14.04
CA PHE A 371 31.36 -0.25 14.98
C PHE A 371 31.32 1.09 15.70
N GLU A 372 30.71 2.13 15.13
CA GLU A 372 30.52 3.40 15.83
C GLU A 372 29.61 3.23 17.07
N ILE A 373 28.66 2.30 17.03
CA ILE A 373 27.77 1.98 18.15
C ILE A 373 28.58 1.37 19.31
N LEU A 374 29.51 0.47 19.02
CA LEU A 374 30.40 -0.14 20.04
C LEU A 374 31.23 0.90 20.79
N SER A 375 31.67 1.94 20.08
CA SER A 375 32.45 3.05 20.66
C SER A 375 31.59 4.10 21.37
N SER A 376 30.26 3.93 21.39
CA SER A 376 29.35 4.93 21.95
C SER A 376 29.42 5.00 23.47
N ASP A 377 29.10 6.18 24.02
CA ASP A 377 29.05 6.40 25.46
C ASP A 377 27.93 5.60 26.16
N ILE A 378 27.04 4.95 25.40
CA ILE A 378 26.00 4.07 25.95
C ILE A 378 26.62 2.96 26.80
N PHE A 379 27.80 2.46 26.40
CA PHE A 379 28.52 1.41 27.11
C PHE A 379 29.54 1.96 28.13
N LYS A 380 29.49 3.25 28.47
CA LYS A 380 30.38 3.86 29.47
C LYS A 380 29.61 4.18 30.74
N GLY A 381 30.10 3.66 31.87
CA GLY A 381 29.54 3.91 33.21
C GLY A 381 28.67 2.76 33.73
N ASN A 382 28.34 2.81 35.03
CA ASN A 382 27.52 1.79 35.68
C ASN A 382 26.04 2.02 35.38
N PRO A 383 25.38 1.14 34.61
CA PRO A 383 23.96 1.27 34.33
C PRO A 383 23.13 1.08 35.59
N ALA A 384 22.00 1.78 35.67
CA ALA A 384 21.02 1.54 36.71
C ALA A 384 20.24 0.25 36.40
N GLN A 385 20.02 -0.57 37.42
CA GLN A 385 19.06 -1.67 37.32
C GLN A 385 17.65 -1.07 37.28
N SER A 386 16.84 -1.47 36.31
CA SER A 386 15.49 -0.96 36.11
C SER A 386 14.54 -2.09 35.74
N ASP A 387 13.34 -2.08 36.30
CA ASP A 387 12.25 -3.02 35.97
C ASP A 387 11.49 -2.62 34.69
N LEU A 388 12.18 -2.06 33.70
CA LEU A 388 11.56 -1.72 32.41
C LEU A 388 11.32 -2.99 31.58
N PRO A 389 10.24 -3.04 30.78
CA PRO A 389 10.05 -4.07 29.76
C PRO A 389 11.23 -4.14 28.78
N GLU A 390 11.34 -5.26 28.06
CA GLU A 390 12.31 -5.37 26.97
C GLU A 390 12.08 -4.31 25.90
N PHE A 391 13.17 -3.76 25.35
CA PHE A 391 13.09 -2.68 24.37
C PHE A 391 12.69 -3.25 23.00
N ASP A 392 11.51 -2.87 22.53
CA ASP A 392 11.01 -3.25 21.21
C ASP A 392 11.62 -2.35 20.12
N TRP A 393 12.56 -2.90 19.36
CA TRP A 393 13.22 -2.20 18.26
C TRP A 393 12.29 -1.89 17.10
N ASP A 394 11.28 -2.72 16.87
CA ASP A 394 10.42 -2.62 15.69
C ASP A 394 9.38 -1.51 15.84
N LEU A 395 9.06 -1.13 17.08
CA LEU A 395 8.06 -0.10 17.40
C LEU A 395 8.64 1.25 17.83
N HIS A 396 9.96 1.41 17.84
CA HIS A 396 10.62 2.66 18.23
C HIS A 396 11.58 3.18 17.16
N LEU A 397 11.41 4.47 16.79
CA LEU A 397 12.47 5.24 16.12
C LEU A 397 13.37 6.00 17.08
N LYS A 398 12.84 6.29 18.27
CA LYS A 398 13.49 7.10 19.30
C LYS A 398 13.40 6.40 20.64
N THR A 399 14.55 6.20 21.27
CA THR A 399 14.67 5.62 22.60
C THR A 399 14.10 6.59 23.65
N PRO A 400 13.16 6.16 24.50
CA PRO A 400 12.70 6.96 25.63
C PRO A 400 13.83 7.20 26.64
N LYS A 401 13.83 8.38 27.28
CA LYS A 401 14.92 8.79 28.19
C LYS A 401 15.15 7.83 29.37
N SER A 402 14.10 7.14 29.81
CA SER A 402 14.17 6.14 30.89
C SER A 402 15.07 4.94 30.54
N TYR A 403 15.12 4.55 29.26
CA TYR A 403 15.90 3.39 28.82
C TYR A 403 17.40 3.69 28.69
N LEU A 404 17.80 4.91 28.33
CA LEU A 404 19.18 5.26 27.98
C LEU A 404 20.23 4.94 29.06
N GLN A 405 19.84 4.86 30.33
CA GLN A 405 20.73 4.56 31.46
C GLN A 405 20.47 3.19 32.10
N SER A 406 19.56 2.40 31.51
CA SER A 406 19.20 1.09 32.03
C SER A 406 20.16 0.02 31.53
N LYS A 407 20.47 -0.96 32.40
CA LYS A 407 21.31 -2.11 32.02
C LYS A 407 20.66 -2.93 30.91
N GLY A 408 19.36 -3.19 31.02
CA GLY A 408 18.62 -3.96 30.01
C GLY A 408 18.67 -3.32 28.61
N TYR A 409 18.67 -1.99 28.52
CA TYR A 409 18.84 -1.32 27.23
C TYR A 409 20.26 -1.42 26.68
N GLN A 410 21.30 -1.34 27.53
CA GLN A 410 22.69 -1.55 27.08
C GLN A 410 22.88 -2.95 26.47
N ASP A 411 22.35 -3.97 27.16
CA ASP A 411 22.38 -5.36 26.67
C ASP A 411 21.60 -5.50 25.35
N ALA A 412 20.41 -4.90 25.26
CA ALA A 412 19.62 -4.88 24.03
C ALA A 412 20.34 -4.18 22.85
N VAL A 413 21.07 -3.08 23.12
CA VAL A 413 21.88 -2.37 22.12
C VAL A 413 23.02 -3.24 21.62
N PHE A 414 23.69 -3.98 22.51
CA PHE A 414 24.75 -4.90 22.11
C PHE A 414 24.20 -6.02 21.24
N ASN A 415 23.11 -6.67 21.66
CA ASN A 415 22.50 -7.78 20.93
C ASN A 415 22.05 -7.35 19.53
N VAL A 416 21.31 -6.25 19.40
CA VAL A 416 20.83 -5.82 18.08
C VAL A 416 21.98 -5.43 17.13
N MET A 417 23.04 -4.84 17.68
CA MET A 417 24.23 -4.49 16.91
C MET A 417 24.97 -5.75 16.44
N TYR A 418 25.08 -6.74 17.32
CA TYR A 418 25.68 -8.03 17.01
C TYR A 418 24.89 -8.77 15.92
N ASP A 419 23.56 -8.84 16.06
CA ASP A 419 22.67 -9.43 15.07
C ASP A 419 22.84 -8.74 13.71
N CYS A 420 22.82 -7.39 13.67
CA CYS A 420 23.05 -6.64 12.43
C CYS A 420 24.44 -6.88 11.83
N LEU A 421 25.48 -7.08 12.64
CA LEU A 421 26.82 -7.44 12.13
C LEU A 421 26.79 -8.84 11.51
N VAL A 422 26.18 -9.80 12.19
CA VAL A 422 26.05 -11.18 11.70
C VAL A 422 25.30 -11.21 10.38
N ASP A 423 24.13 -10.54 10.30
CA ASP A 423 23.32 -10.46 9.07
C ASP A 423 24.12 -9.81 7.93
N PHE A 424 24.78 -8.68 8.20
CA PHE A 424 25.62 -7.99 7.21
C PHE A 424 26.74 -8.89 6.67
N TYR A 425 27.46 -9.58 7.54
CA TYR A 425 28.56 -10.46 7.13
C TYR A 425 28.06 -11.75 6.49
N ALA A 426 26.86 -12.23 6.84
CA ALA A 426 26.23 -13.38 6.18
C ALA A 426 25.99 -13.10 4.69
N CYS A 427 25.51 -11.90 4.32
CA CYS A 427 25.36 -11.48 2.92
C CYS A 427 26.69 -11.53 2.13
N LEU A 428 27.83 -11.40 2.82
CA LEU A 428 29.16 -11.39 2.22
C LEU A 428 29.88 -12.74 2.31
N GLY A 429 29.28 -13.75 2.96
CA GLY A 429 29.95 -15.02 3.28
C GLY A 429 30.43 -15.81 2.07
N LEU A 430 29.82 -15.59 0.89
CA LEU A 430 30.22 -16.20 -0.38
C LEU A 430 31.21 -15.36 -1.19
N SER A 431 31.57 -14.17 -0.71
CA SER A 431 32.56 -13.30 -1.37
C SER A 431 33.98 -13.80 -1.13
N ILE A 432 34.82 -13.73 -2.17
CA ILE A 432 36.25 -14.04 -2.05
C ILE A 432 36.95 -13.09 -1.07
N ALA A 433 36.44 -11.86 -0.90
CA ALA A 433 36.98 -10.87 0.02
C ALA A 433 36.50 -11.03 1.48
N PHE A 434 35.67 -12.04 1.76
CA PHE A 434 35.08 -12.23 3.09
C PHE A 434 36.13 -12.37 4.21
N PRO A 435 37.20 -13.18 4.06
CA PRO A 435 38.21 -13.32 5.12
C PRO A 435 38.84 -11.97 5.49
N GLU A 436 39.18 -11.14 4.49
CA GLU A 436 39.78 -9.83 4.70
C GLU A 436 38.81 -8.84 5.36
N LEU A 437 37.51 -8.94 5.07
CA LEU A 437 36.47 -8.09 5.66
C LEU A 437 36.11 -8.52 7.10
N ALA A 438 36.14 -9.82 7.40
CA ALA A 438 35.70 -10.38 8.67
C ALA A 438 36.79 -10.26 9.77
N ILE A 439 38.08 -10.41 9.43
CA ILE A 439 39.17 -10.37 10.42
C ILE A 439 39.15 -9.07 11.26
N PRO A 440 39.06 -7.85 10.67
CA PRO A 440 38.99 -6.62 11.45
C PRO A 440 37.74 -6.51 12.33
N ALA A 441 36.63 -7.14 11.93
CA ALA A 441 35.40 -7.16 12.70
C ALA A 441 35.54 -8.03 13.94
N VAL A 442 36.04 -9.25 13.76
CA VAL A 442 36.30 -10.20 14.85
C VAL A 442 37.26 -9.59 15.87
N ASP A 443 38.35 -8.96 15.41
CA ASP A 443 39.31 -8.30 16.31
C ASP A 443 38.66 -7.17 17.12
N LYS A 444 37.83 -6.33 16.49
CA LYS A 444 37.09 -5.27 17.20
C LYS A 444 36.12 -5.81 18.25
N VAL A 445 35.36 -6.84 17.92
CA VAL A 445 34.41 -7.46 18.86
C VAL A 445 35.15 -8.09 20.05
N ASN A 446 36.22 -8.85 19.78
CA ASN A 446 37.04 -9.48 20.81
C ASN A 446 37.76 -8.45 21.70
N THR A 447 38.21 -7.33 21.13
CA THR A 447 38.84 -6.26 21.91
C THR A 447 37.85 -5.68 22.93
N ARG A 448 36.58 -5.55 22.54
CA ARG A 448 35.54 -5.05 23.44
C ARG A 448 35.21 -6.03 24.57
N GLU A 449 35.13 -7.32 24.28
CA GLU A 449 34.93 -8.38 25.27
C GLU A 449 36.04 -8.34 26.35
N ARG A 450 37.29 -8.16 25.92
CA ARG A 450 38.42 -8.00 26.84
C ARG A 450 38.35 -6.73 27.69
N GLU A 451 37.79 -5.64 27.15
CA GLU A 451 37.60 -4.40 27.91
C GLU A 451 36.49 -4.53 28.96
N SER A 452 35.42 -5.30 28.70
CA SER A 452 34.37 -5.58 29.70
C SER A 452 34.88 -6.44 30.85
N ASP A 453 35.67 -7.49 30.55
CA ASP A 453 36.23 -8.39 31.58
C ASP A 453 37.17 -7.67 32.57
N VAL A 454 37.79 -6.56 32.15
CA VAL A 454 38.69 -5.74 32.98
C VAL A 454 37.92 -4.74 33.87
N VAL A 455 36.66 -4.42 33.53
CA VAL A 455 35.83 -3.46 34.28
C VAL A 455 34.96 -4.16 35.33
N ASP A 456 34.60 -5.43 35.10
CA ASP A 456 33.79 -6.25 36.03
C ASP A 456 34.62 -7.07 37.04
N GLY A 457 35.96 -7.04 36.95
CA GLY A 457 36.90 -7.65 37.92
C GLY A 457 37.53 -6.63 38.85
#